data_AF-A0A182Y5S8-F1
#
_entry.id   AF-A0A182Y5S8-F1
#
_cell.length_a   1.000
_cell.length_b   1.000
_cell.length_c   1.000
_cell.angle_alpha   90.00
_cell.angle_beta   90.00
_cell.angle_gamma   90.00
#
_symmetry.space_group_name_H-M   'P 1'
#
loop_
_entity.id
_entity.type
_entity.pdbx_description
1 polymer ?
#
loop_
_entity_poly.entity_id
_entity_poly.type
_entity_poly.pdbx_seq_one_letter_code
_entity_poly.pdbx_strand_id
1 'polypeptide(L)'
;MRVLSVAVLLLVASVALLVPETNAARSYNGMCACPKIYLPVCGSDSETYANTCLFRCKAESSYGKSIRLRILHKGDCDTKDPVHIPEQIPFE
;
A
#
# COMPACT_ATOMS: atom_id res chain seq x y z
N MET A 1 -4.88 -49.32 4.40
CA MET A 1 -5.63 -48.10 4.03
C MET A 1 -5.31 -46.90 4.92
N ARG A 2 -5.24 -47.03 6.26
CA ARG A 2 -4.88 -45.91 7.17
C ARG A 2 -3.42 -45.42 7.04
N VAL A 3 -2.47 -46.34 6.80
CA VAL A 3 -1.04 -45.99 6.62
C VAL A 3 -0.80 -45.21 5.32
N LEU A 4 -1.56 -45.52 4.25
CA LEU A 4 -1.55 -44.75 3.00
C LEU A 4 -2.06 -43.31 3.23
N SER A 5 -3.12 -43.14 4.04
CA SER A 5 -3.62 -41.81 4.40
C SER A 5 -2.60 -41.00 5.21
N VAL A 6 -1.90 -41.61 6.18
CA VAL A 6 -0.86 -40.93 6.98
C VAL A 6 0.35 -40.55 6.11
N ALA A 7 0.80 -41.44 5.23
CA ALA A 7 1.90 -41.14 4.32
C ALA A 7 1.56 -40.00 3.35
N VAL A 8 0.34 -39.98 2.82
CA VAL A 8 -0.14 -38.89 1.93
C VAL A 8 -0.22 -37.57 2.69
N LEU A 9 -0.70 -37.57 3.93
CA LEU A 9 -0.76 -36.35 4.75
C LEU A 9 0.63 -35.79 5.08
N LEU A 10 1.59 -36.67 5.42
CA LEU A 10 2.97 -36.25 5.68
C LEU A 10 3.64 -35.67 4.43
N LEU A 11 3.39 -36.28 3.26
CA LEU A 11 3.90 -35.76 1.99
C LEU A 11 3.29 -34.40 1.66
N VAL A 12 1.97 -34.24 1.78
CA VAL A 12 1.29 -32.96 1.54
C VAL A 12 1.77 -31.87 2.51
N ALA A 13 1.94 -32.17 3.79
CA ALA A 13 2.47 -31.22 4.78
C ALA A 13 3.93 -30.83 4.49
N SER A 14 4.76 -31.79 4.06
CA SER A 14 6.15 -31.52 3.69
C SER A 14 6.26 -30.63 2.45
N VAL A 15 5.38 -30.81 1.47
CA VAL A 15 5.33 -30.00 0.25
C VAL A 15 4.76 -28.61 0.56
N ALA A 16 3.75 -28.49 1.42
CA ALA A 16 3.16 -27.21 1.80
C ALA A 16 4.17 -26.28 2.52
N LEU A 17 5.12 -26.84 3.29
CA LEU A 17 6.22 -26.08 3.91
C LEU A 17 7.27 -25.60 2.89
N LEU A 18 7.33 -26.22 1.70
CA LEU A 18 8.25 -25.86 0.61
C LEU A 18 7.60 -24.91 -0.41
N VAL A 19 6.27 -24.75 -0.37
CA VAL A 19 5.59 -23.75 -1.18
C VAL A 19 5.59 -22.44 -0.40
N PRO A 20 6.27 -21.38 -0.87
CA PRO A 20 6.02 -20.06 -0.33
C PRO A 20 4.56 -19.72 -0.59
N GLU A 21 3.81 -19.32 0.43
CA GLU A 21 2.49 -18.70 0.26
C GLU A 21 2.69 -17.46 -0.61
N THR A 22 2.53 -17.60 -1.92
CA THR A 22 2.63 -16.49 -2.85
C THR A 22 1.34 -15.68 -2.76
N ASN A 23 1.17 -14.99 -1.64
CA ASN A 23 0.41 -13.75 -1.60
C ASN A 23 1.20 -12.71 -2.39
N ALA A 24 1.32 -12.95 -3.69
CA ALA A 24 1.87 -12.01 -4.65
C ALA A 24 0.86 -10.87 -4.77
N ALA A 25 0.96 -9.91 -3.85
CA ALA A 25 0.56 -8.55 -4.15
C ALA A 25 1.17 -8.22 -5.52
N ARG A 26 0.32 -7.93 -6.51
CA ARG A 26 0.75 -7.62 -7.88
C ARG A 26 1.73 -6.45 -7.86
N SER A 27 3.03 -6.76 -7.83
CA SER A 27 4.10 -5.82 -8.15
C SER A 27 4.19 -5.74 -9.66
N TYR A 28 3.42 -4.84 -10.27
CA TYR A 28 3.56 -4.57 -11.69
C TYR A 28 4.83 -3.73 -11.88
N ASN A 29 5.79 -4.30 -12.60
CA ASN A 29 7.08 -3.74 -12.98
C ASN A 29 7.02 -2.25 -13.36
N GLY A 30 7.24 -1.35 -12.40
CA GLY A 30 7.42 0.10 -12.60
C GLY A 30 6.23 0.90 -13.16
N MET A 31 5.16 0.25 -13.61
CA MET A 31 4.04 0.92 -14.27
C MET A 31 2.95 1.24 -13.27
N CYS A 32 2.80 2.54 -12.98
CA CYS A 32 1.79 3.09 -12.09
C CYS A 32 0.52 3.42 -12.89
N ALA A 33 -0.47 2.55 -12.85
CA ALA A 33 -1.78 2.82 -13.43
C ALA A 33 -2.66 3.60 -12.45
N CYS A 34 -2.77 4.92 -12.65
CA CYS A 34 -3.61 5.80 -11.82
C CYS A 34 -4.58 6.62 -12.66
N PRO A 35 -5.77 6.93 -12.12
CA PRO A 35 -6.69 7.85 -12.76
C PRO A 35 -6.09 9.26 -12.84
N LYS A 36 -6.47 10.01 -13.87
CA LYS A 36 -6.09 11.42 -14.06
C LYS A 36 -7.01 12.36 -13.26
N ILE A 37 -7.21 12.07 -11.98
CA ILE A 37 -8.01 12.88 -11.05
C ILE A 37 -7.05 13.70 -10.20
N TYR A 38 -7.32 14.99 -10.05
CA TYR A 38 -6.55 15.90 -9.19
C TYR A 38 -7.22 16.00 -7.82
N LEU A 39 -6.66 15.31 -6.84
CA LEU A 39 -7.06 15.30 -5.43
C LEU A 39 -5.78 15.22 -4.57
N PRO A 40 -5.07 16.34 -4.41
CA PRO A 40 -3.68 16.32 -4.00
C PRO A 40 -3.47 15.87 -2.56
N VAL A 41 -2.28 15.35 -2.30
CA VAL A 41 -1.80 15.00 -0.96
C VAL A 41 -0.34 15.44 -0.80
N CYS A 42 0.01 15.88 0.40
CA CYS A 42 1.38 16.24 0.74
C CYS A 42 2.11 15.02 1.33
N GLY A 43 3.28 14.70 0.78
CA GLY A 43 4.15 13.64 1.27
C GLY A 43 5.05 14.09 2.42
N SER A 44 5.60 13.14 3.18
CA SER A 44 6.59 13.41 4.23
C SER A 44 7.95 13.87 3.69
N ASP A 45 8.15 13.79 2.39
CA ASP A 45 9.26 14.37 1.63
C ASP A 45 9.01 15.83 1.23
N SER A 46 7.88 16.41 1.66
CA SER A 46 7.42 17.74 1.26
C SER A 46 7.14 17.87 -0.25
N GLU A 47 6.94 16.74 -0.95
CA GLU A 47 6.46 16.74 -2.33
C GLU A 47 4.93 16.63 -2.38
N THR A 48 4.33 17.39 -3.28
CA THR A 48 2.90 17.31 -3.59
C THR A 48 2.66 16.19 -4.61
N TYR A 49 1.72 15.31 -4.31
CA TYR A 49 1.28 14.25 -5.22
C TYR A 49 -0.14 14.53 -5.68
N ALA A 50 -0.35 14.57 -7.01
CA ALA A 50 -1.63 14.94 -7.61
C ALA A 50 -2.83 14.06 -7.16
N ASN A 51 -2.57 12.85 -6.69
CA ASN A 51 -3.55 12.04 -5.96
C ASN A 51 -2.88 10.95 -5.11
N THR A 52 -3.67 10.34 -4.22
CA THR A 52 -3.24 9.22 -3.37
C THR A 52 -2.75 8.00 -4.15
N CYS A 53 -3.24 7.77 -5.37
CA CYS A 53 -2.78 6.67 -6.20
C CYS A 53 -1.32 6.88 -6.63
N LEU A 54 -1.01 8.07 -7.16
CA LEU A 54 0.34 8.46 -7.57
C LEU A 54 1.31 8.48 -6.38
N PHE A 55 0.87 8.99 -5.23
CA PHE A 55 1.62 8.92 -3.98
C PHE A 55 2.03 7.47 -3.67
N ARG A 56 1.08 6.53 -3.69
CA ARG A 56 1.35 5.12 -3.36
C ARG A 56 2.33 4.48 -4.35
N CYS A 57 2.23 4.80 -5.63
CA CYS A 57 3.21 4.32 -6.61
C CYS A 57 4.62 4.79 -6.30
N LYS A 58 4.80 6.05 -5.91
CA LYS A 58 6.09 6.55 -5.46
C LYS A 58 6.53 5.88 -4.16
N ALA A 59 5.62 5.72 -3.20
CA ALA A 59 5.90 5.05 -1.93
C ALA A 59 6.39 3.60 -2.12
N GLU A 60 5.88 2.89 -3.13
CA GLU A 60 6.29 1.53 -3.48
C GLU A 60 7.62 1.44 -4.23
N SER A 61 8.14 2.56 -4.75
CA SER A 61 9.45 2.62 -5.39
C SER A 61 10.59 2.38 -4.39
N SER A 62 11.77 2.01 -4.90
CA SER A 62 12.98 1.84 -4.07
C SER A 62 13.27 3.09 -3.23
N TYR A 63 13.11 4.28 -3.82
CA TYR A 63 13.29 5.56 -3.13
C TYR A 63 12.20 5.81 -2.08
N GLY A 64 10.92 5.61 -2.43
CA GLY A 64 9.82 5.80 -1.49
C GLY A 64 9.95 4.89 -0.25
N LYS A 65 10.38 3.65 -0.46
CA LYS A 65 10.69 2.69 0.61
C LYS A 65 11.89 3.11 1.46
N SER A 66 12.96 3.64 0.85
CA SER A 66 14.17 4.05 1.59
C SER A 66 13.94 5.22 2.54
N ILE A 67 13.04 6.15 2.19
CA ILE A 67 12.70 7.30 3.04
C ILE A 67 11.46 7.07 3.91
N ARG A 68 10.84 5.88 3.84
CA ARG A 68 9.54 5.58 4.49
C ARG A 68 8.48 6.64 4.18
N LEU A 69 8.32 6.93 2.89
CA LEU A 69 7.41 7.94 2.39
C LEU A 69 5.98 7.69 2.90
N ARG A 70 5.40 8.67 3.60
CA ARG A 70 4.03 8.65 4.15
C ARG A 70 3.30 9.94 3.81
N ILE A 71 1.97 9.91 3.79
CA ILE A 71 1.17 11.13 3.60
C ILE A 71 1.26 11.94 4.89
N LEU A 72 1.59 13.22 4.77
CA LEU A 72 1.61 14.20 5.86
C LEU A 72 0.21 14.78 6.09
N HIS A 73 -0.42 15.29 5.03
CA HIS A 73 -1.80 15.78 5.05
C HIS A 73 -2.46 15.72 3.66
N LYS A 74 -3.78 15.92 3.62
CA LYS A 74 -4.53 16.13 2.37
C LYS A 74 -4.28 17.55 1.85
N GLY A 75 -4.37 17.75 0.54
CA GLY A 75 -4.01 19.02 -0.10
C GLY A 75 -2.55 19.05 -0.56
N ASP A 76 -2.19 20.08 -1.31
CA ASP A 76 -0.81 20.33 -1.74
C ASP A 76 0.06 20.80 -0.55
N CYS A 77 1.36 20.53 -0.57
CA CYS A 77 2.27 20.94 0.52
C CYS A 77 2.37 22.48 0.69
N ASP A 78 2.10 23.24 -0.38
CA ASP A 78 2.16 24.71 -0.36
C ASP A 78 0.86 25.36 0.10
N THR A 79 -0.23 24.59 0.25
CA THR A 79 -1.48 25.13 0.79
C THR A 79 -1.28 25.45 2.26
N LYS A 80 -1.10 26.73 2.57
CA LYS A 80 -1.17 27.28 3.93
C LYS A 80 -2.61 27.33 4.45
N ASP A 81 -3.54 26.74 3.73
CA ASP A 81 -4.91 26.64 4.16
C ASP A 81 -4.92 25.78 5.43
N PRO A 82 -5.33 26.34 6.58
CA PRO A 82 -5.46 25.56 7.79
C PRO A 82 -6.38 24.40 7.43
N VAL A 83 -5.87 23.17 7.58
CA VAL A 83 -6.63 21.94 7.49
C VAL A 83 -7.99 22.23 8.10
N HIS A 84 -9.03 22.31 7.26
CA HIS A 84 -10.39 22.25 7.75
C HIS A 84 -10.53 20.83 8.27
N ILE A 85 -10.08 20.64 9.51
CA ILE A 85 -10.60 19.60 10.38
C ILE A 85 -12.11 19.79 10.22
N PRO A 86 -12.89 18.79 9.78
CA PRO A 86 -14.32 18.87 9.97
C PRO A 86 -14.52 19.05 11.47
N GLU A 87 -14.71 20.30 11.85
CA GLU A 87 -15.02 20.70 13.21
C GLU A 87 -16.32 19.99 13.52
N GLN A 88 -16.25 19.07 14.49
CA GLN A 88 -17.41 18.54 15.20
C GLN A 88 -18.40 17.79 14.30
N ILE A 89 -18.36 16.47 14.33
CA ILE A 89 -19.63 15.73 14.28
C ILE A 89 -20.30 16.07 15.61
N PRO A 90 -21.40 16.84 15.66
CA PRO A 90 -22.14 16.97 16.90
C PRO A 90 -22.71 15.58 17.21
N PHE A 91 -22.42 15.07 18.39
CA PHE A 91 -23.24 14.03 18.98
C PHE A 91 -24.59 14.66 19.33
N GLU A 92 -25.55 14.56 18.43
CA GLU A 92 -26.97 14.40 18.77
C GLU A 92 -27.39 12.96 18.42
#